data_AF-A0A7R8XJZ0-F1
#
_entry.id   AF-A0A7R8XJZ0-F1
#
_cell.length_a   1.000
_cell.length_b   1.000
_cell.length_c   1.000
_cell.angle_alpha   90.00
_cell.angle_beta   90.00
_cell.angle_gamma   90.00
#
_symmetry.space_group_name_H-M   'P 1'
#
loop_
_entity.id
_entity.type
_entity.pdbx_description
1 polymer ?
#
loop_
_entity_poly.entity_id
_entity_poly.type
_entity_poly.pdbx_seq_one_letter_code
_entity_poly.pdbx_strand_id
1 'polypeptide(L)'
;MMASHAHPDEDSRSPVATLEAQFFVWGPGICLGCGDANEGRPGSPHTVLAPYWCEKLHGKLAMRAYQVSKRGGDLSIRVRGSRVDIGGNFHIIKMQSDQGRSKLGVSLPVFIVDAFTGQPFSGNPAAVCLVEGRQDIPDHAKQSMAAEFNLSETAIVTKIRLQDGFDTGSKFSLRWFTPTNEVPLCGHATVAAAAVLFFCCNNPNEKIEFETMSGILGVRKQGRMIVMDFPSYKPMQLDAKQKKDAQPLIKGILKDLLPADTAYCPVTKKLLVRLEDFCSRTMLEELEVSGEKLMNLHDGSLFKGVIVTVKGGSEASGGYDFFSRYFAPWNGILEDPVTGSAHTILAPYWSEKLKGKQVMHAHQCSKRGGDLNLKLRGSRVDIGGNFHIIVKGVIHI
;
A
#
# COMPACT_ATOMS: atom_id res chain seq x y z
N MET A 1 63.51 41.03 -11.26
CA MET A 1 63.77 42.41 -10.80
C MET A 1 62.69 43.32 -11.37
N MET A 2 62.30 44.32 -10.58
CA MET A 2 61.30 45.37 -10.81
C MET A 2 59.86 45.08 -10.36
N ALA A 3 59.49 45.87 -9.35
CA ALA A 3 58.16 46.09 -8.82
C ALA A 3 57.61 47.46 -9.29
N SER A 4 56.37 47.76 -8.89
CA SER A 4 55.60 49.02 -8.99
C SER A 4 54.49 48.96 -10.08
N HIS A 5 53.23 49.38 -9.88
CA HIS A 5 52.54 50.11 -8.81
C HIS A 5 51.00 49.89 -8.90
N ALA A 6 50.34 50.06 -7.73
CA ALA A 6 49.00 50.63 -7.47
C ALA A 6 47.68 49.84 -7.70
N HIS A 7 46.93 49.74 -6.60
CA HIS A 7 45.54 49.28 -6.31
C HIS A 7 44.43 50.18 -6.91
N PRO A 8 43.11 49.93 -6.65
CA PRO A 8 42.34 48.67 -6.54
C PRO A 8 41.05 48.74 -7.40
N ASP A 9 40.36 47.63 -7.66
CA ASP A 9 38.89 47.68 -7.75
C ASP A 9 38.28 46.30 -7.45
N GLU A 10 37.28 46.35 -6.58
CA GLU A 10 36.44 45.27 -6.09
C GLU A 10 35.59 44.68 -7.22
N ASP A 11 35.54 43.35 -7.36
CA ASP A 11 34.27 42.65 -7.61
C ASP A 11 34.41 41.15 -7.29
N SER A 12 34.42 40.83 -5.99
CA SER A 12 34.18 39.48 -5.50
C SER A 12 32.69 39.14 -5.64
N ARG A 13 32.24 38.85 -6.86
CA ARG A 13 30.92 38.24 -7.05
C ARG A 13 30.94 36.80 -6.56
N SER A 14 30.44 36.66 -5.34
CA SER A 14 29.96 35.40 -4.77
C SER A 14 28.97 34.73 -5.74
N PRO A 15 28.93 33.39 -5.77
CA PRO A 15 28.05 32.66 -6.68
C PRO A 15 26.59 32.96 -6.34
N VAL A 16 25.82 33.37 -7.35
CA VAL A 16 24.36 33.53 -7.25
C VAL A 16 23.76 32.18 -6.90
N ALA A 17 23.19 32.07 -5.70
CA ALA A 17 22.44 30.90 -5.28
C ALA A 17 21.18 30.77 -6.15
N THR A 18 21.10 29.69 -6.93
CA THR A 18 19.89 29.32 -7.67
C THR A 18 18.86 28.80 -6.66
N LEU A 19 17.86 29.61 -6.32
CA LEU A 19 16.69 29.16 -5.55
C LEU A 19 15.72 28.44 -6.50
N GLU A 20 15.64 27.11 -6.38
CA GLU A 20 14.54 26.34 -6.98
C GLU A 20 13.27 26.54 -6.14
N ALA A 21 12.27 27.24 -6.70
CA ALA A 21 10.94 27.32 -6.11
C ALA A 21 10.06 26.17 -6.65
N GLN A 22 9.54 25.32 -5.75
CA GLN A 22 8.53 24.32 -6.08
C GLN A 22 7.12 24.94 -6.02
N PHE A 23 6.32 24.76 -7.07
CA PHE A 23 4.93 25.22 -7.12
C PHE A 23 3.96 24.04 -6.95
N PHE A 24 2.96 24.19 -6.08
CA PHE A 24 1.83 23.26 -5.96
C PHE A 24 0.54 23.98 -6.37
N VAL A 25 -0.27 23.34 -7.23
CA VAL A 25 -1.60 23.82 -7.62
C VAL A 25 -2.65 22.88 -7.04
N TRP A 26 -3.57 23.39 -6.22
CA TRP A 26 -4.69 22.62 -5.67
C TRP A 26 -5.98 23.44 -5.75
N GLY A 27 -6.89 23.08 -6.66
CA GLY A 27 -8.24 23.67 -6.76
C GLY A 27 -8.30 25.17 -7.11
N PRO A 28 -9.51 25.76 -7.19
CA PRO A 28 -9.71 27.13 -7.69
C PRO A 28 -9.37 28.24 -6.66
N GLY A 29 -8.51 27.95 -5.68
CA GLY A 29 -8.08 28.90 -4.63
C GLY A 29 -6.57 29.11 -4.64
N ILE A 30 -6.15 30.38 -4.62
CA ILE A 30 -4.79 30.89 -4.89
C ILE A 30 -3.83 30.65 -3.71
N CYS A 31 -2.53 30.43 -3.99
CA CYS A 31 -1.47 30.33 -2.97
C CYS A 31 -0.32 31.34 -3.23
N LEU A 32 0.22 31.93 -2.17
CA LEU A 32 1.37 32.86 -2.17
C LEU A 32 2.52 32.21 -1.37
N GLY A 33 3.71 32.05 -1.94
CA GLY A 33 4.92 31.58 -1.23
C GLY A 33 6.03 32.63 -1.19
N CYS A 34 6.42 33.13 -0.01
CA CYS A 34 7.54 34.07 0.10
C CYS A 34 8.88 33.31 0.15
N GLY A 35 9.86 33.72 -0.66
CA GLY A 35 11.27 33.36 -0.43
C GLY A 35 11.89 34.32 0.58
N ASP A 36 12.82 33.83 1.40
CA ASP A 36 13.49 34.61 2.44
C ASP A 36 14.24 35.82 1.85
N ALA A 37 13.96 37.02 2.36
CA ALA A 37 14.70 38.23 2.05
C ALA A 37 15.69 38.54 3.19
N ASN A 38 16.96 38.74 2.85
CA ASN A 38 18.02 39.13 3.79
C ASN A 38 17.60 40.34 4.66
N GLU A 39 17.84 40.23 5.98
CA GLU A 39 17.56 41.30 6.95
C GLU A 39 18.41 42.55 6.67
N GLY A 40 17.77 43.59 6.13
CA GLY A 40 18.35 44.93 5.99
C GLY A 40 18.10 45.80 7.23
N ARG A 41 19.05 46.72 7.51
CA ARG A 41 19.08 47.61 8.69
C ARG A 41 17.82 48.48 8.87
N PRO A 42 17.50 48.91 10.12
CA PRO A 42 16.28 49.66 10.43
C PRO A 42 16.27 51.04 9.76
N GLY A 43 15.19 51.40 9.08
CA GLY A 43 14.96 52.75 8.54
C GLY A 43 14.85 52.88 7.02
N SER A 44 14.95 51.79 6.26
CA SER A 44 14.70 51.79 4.81
C SER A 44 13.31 51.23 4.48
N PRO A 45 12.63 51.69 3.41
CA PRO A 45 11.35 51.12 3.01
C PRO A 45 11.54 49.63 2.67
N HIS A 46 10.91 48.75 3.46
CA HIS A 46 10.94 47.31 3.25
C HIS A 46 10.35 47.00 1.87
N THR A 47 11.23 46.72 0.90
CA THR A 47 10.83 46.16 -0.40
C THR A 47 10.90 44.66 -0.26
N VAL A 48 9.75 44.03 -0.01
CA VAL A 48 9.65 42.57 -0.02
C VAL A 48 9.43 42.17 -1.48
N LEU A 49 10.43 41.54 -2.10
CA LEU A 49 10.23 40.82 -3.36
C LEU A 49 9.58 39.47 -3.01
N ALA A 50 8.25 39.41 -3.06
CA ALA A 50 7.45 38.20 -2.90
C ALA A 50 6.92 37.73 -4.29
N PRO A 51 6.47 36.46 -4.40
CA PRO A 51 6.62 35.60 -5.57
C PRO A 51 5.71 35.96 -6.75
N TYR A 52 6.04 35.40 -7.91
CA TYR A 52 5.23 35.47 -9.12
C TYR A 52 3.83 34.86 -8.91
N TRP A 53 2.79 35.57 -9.35
CA TRP A 53 1.43 35.06 -9.44
C TRP A 53 1.25 34.43 -10.83
N CYS A 54 0.71 33.22 -10.87
CA CYS A 54 0.29 32.56 -12.10
C CYS A 54 -1.25 32.60 -12.21
N GLU A 55 -1.76 33.21 -13.27
CA GLU A 55 -3.19 33.27 -13.56
C GLU A 55 -3.45 32.81 -15.00
N LYS A 56 -4.58 32.11 -15.22
CA LYS A 56 -4.96 31.59 -16.54
C LYS A 56 -5.84 32.63 -17.24
N LEU A 57 -5.22 33.53 -18.01
CA LEU A 57 -5.92 34.51 -18.83
C LEU A 57 -6.12 33.97 -20.25
N HIS A 58 -7.37 33.88 -20.70
CA HIS A 58 -7.74 33.43 -22.05
C HIS A 58 -7.10 32.10 -22.49
N GLY A 59 -6.99 31.15 -21.56
CA GLY A 59 -6.47 29.81 -21.85
C GLY A 59 -4.94 29.68 -21.92
N LYS A 60 -4.18 30.76 -21.68
CA LYS A 60 -2.70 30.70 -21.56
C LYS A 60 -2.24 31.05 -20.14
N LEU A 61 -1.18 30.37 -19.68
CA LEU A 61 -0.52 30.66 -18.42
C LEU A 61 0.28 31.96 -18.56
N ALA A 62 -0.01 32.98 -17.74
CA ALA A 62 0.78 34.21 -17.69
C ALA A 62 1.34 34.42 -16.28
N MET A 63 2.64 34.68 -16.18
CA MET A 63 3.28 35.09 -14.91
C MET A 63 3.36 36.61 -14.85
N ARG A 64 2.83 37.22 -13.78
CA ARG A 64 3.02 38.65 -13.50
C ARG A 64 3.87 38.83 -12.25
N ALA A 65 4.80 39.77 -12.31
CA ALA A 65 5.62 40.19 -11.18
C ALA A 65 4.93 41.36 -10.45
N TYR A 66 4.85 41.28 -9.13
CA TYR A 66 4.21 42.28 -8.29
C TYR A 66 5.24 42.88 -7.33
N GLN A 67 5.15 44.19 -7.08
CA GLN A 67 5.89 44.84 -6.02
C GLN A 67 4.92 45.15 -4.88
N VAL A 68 5.22 44.65 -3.68
CA VAL A 68 4.39 44.87 -2.48
C VAL A 68 5.17 45.79 -1.53
N SER A 69 4.52 46.86 -1.09
CA SER A 69 5.08 47.79 -0.09
C SER A 69 4.09 48.03 1.04
N LYS A 70 4.60 48.10 2.28
CA LYS A 70 3.83 48.39 3.49
C LYS A 70 4.25 49.74 4.07
N ARG A 71 3.29 50.62 4.36
CA ARG A 71 3.54 51.91 5.02
C ARG A 71 2.39 52.23 5.98
N GLY A 72 2.60 51.98 7.28
CA GLY A 72 1.65 52.27 8.36
C GLY A 72 0.25 51.66 8.15
N GLY A 73 -0.01 50.46 8.69
CA GLY A 73 -1.30 49.77 8.57
C GLY A 73 -1.66 49.27 7.17
N ASP A 74 -1.34 50.04 6.13
CA ASP A 74 -1.79 49.86 4.77
C ASP A 74 -0.80 49.03 3.93
N LEU A 75 -1.37 48.15 3.10
CA LEU A 75 -0.66 47.33 2.12
C LEU A 75 -0.94 47.86 0.72
N SER A 76 0.10 48.06 -0.08
CA SER A 76 -0.02 48.53 -1.47
C SER A 76 0.62 47.52 -2.42
N ILE A 77 -0.13 47.13 -3.46
CA ILE A 77 0.32 46.18 -4.49
C ILE A 77 0.40 46.94 -5.81
N ARG A 78 1.59 46.94 -6.42
CA ARG A 78 1.82 47.54 -7.74
C ARG A 78 2.02 46.45 -8.77
N VAL A 79 1.09 46.35 -9.72
CA VAL A 79 1.25 45.60 -10.97
C VAL A 79 1.90 46.54 -11.97
N ARG A 80 2.88 46.10 -12.78
CA ARG A 80 3.49 46.97 -13.79
C ARG A 80 2.41 47.70 -14.60
N GLY A 81 2.23 49.00 -14.33
CA GLY A 81 1.31 49.91 -15.02
C GLY A 81 0.03 50.32 -14.29
N SER A 82 -0.36 49.72 -13.15
CA SER A 82 -1.57 50.14 -12.43
C SER A 82 -1.46 49.92 -10.92
N ARG A 83 -1.79 50.96 -10.15
CA ARG A 83 -1.85 50.94 -8.68
C ARG A 83 -3.27 50.58 -8.27
N VAL A 84 -3.42 49.55 -7.44
CA VAL A 84 -4.69 49.21 -6.78
C VAL A 84 -4.48 49.40 -5.29
N ASP A 85 -5.14 50.40 -4.72
CA ASP A 85 -5.17 50.60 -3.27
C ASP A 85 -6.36 49.82 -2.71
N ILE A 86 -6.11 48.87 -1.81
CA ILE A 86 -7.15 48.08 -1.15
C ILE A 86 -7.28 48.59 0.29
N GLY A 87 -8.37 49.28 0.59
CA GLY A 87 -8.65 49.79 1.94
C GLY A 87 -9.38 48.74 2.81
N GLY A 88 -8.90 48.52 4.03
CA GLY A 88 -9.50 47.64 5.03
C GLY A 88 -8.53 47.30 6.17
N ASN A 89 -9.06 46.93 7.34
CA ASN A 89 -8.24 46.39 8.43
C ASN A 89 -7.79 44.97 8.06
N PHE A 90 -6.50 44.78 7.80
CA PHE A 90 -5.93 43.47 7.53
C PHE A 90 -5.19 42.93 8.75
N HIS A 91 -5.50 41.70 9.14
CA HIS A 91 -4.67 40.92 10.05
C HIS A 91 -3.55 40.27 9.25
N ILE A 92 -2.33 40.82 9.35
CA ILE A 92 -1.13 40.15 8.84
C ILE A 92 -0.78 39.04 9.83
N ILE A 93 -1.08 37.79 9.47
CA ILE A 93 -0.55 36.63 10.19
C ILE A 93 0.92 36.52 9.81
N LYS A 94 1.80 36.94 10.73
CA LYS A 94 3.24 36.76 10.60
C LYS A 94 3.52 35.26 10.82
N MET A 95 3.64 34.49 9.74
CA MET A 95 4.22 33.15 9.86
C MET A 95 5.70 33.35 10.19
N GLN A 96 6.06 33.20 11.46
CA GLN A 96 7.46 33.07 11.84
C GLN A 96 7.99 31.81 11.16
N SER A 97 9.11 31.96 10.43
CA SER A 97 9.93 30.82 10.01
C SER A 97 10.44 30.16 11.28
N ASP A 98 9.70 29.16 11.74
CA ASP A 98 10.09 28.34 12.86
C ASP A 98 11.28 27.51 12.38
N GLN A 99 12.51 27.98 12.66
CA GLN A 99 13.69 27.09 12.75
C GLN A 99 13.59 26.24 14.03
N GLY A 100 12.44 25.61 14.20
CA GLY A 100 12.01 24.76 15.29
C GLY A 100 10.91 23.88 14.69
N ARG A 101 11.07 22.56 14.80
CA ARG A 101 10.17 21.53 14.27
C ARG A 101 8.70 21.95 14.39
N SER A 102 8.10 22.40 13.28
CA SER A 102 6.67 22.66 13.23
C SER A 102 5.91 21.34 13.32
N LYS A 103 5.05 21.22 14.33
CA LYS A 103 4.03 20.16 14.46
C LYS A 103 2.90 20.36 13.42
N LEU A 104 3.23 20.45 12.13
CA LEU A 104 2.22 20.26 11.08
C LEU A 104 2.11 18.77 10.82
N GLY A 105 0.89 18.23 10.94
CA GLY A 105 0.60 16.82 10.69
C GLY A 105 1.05 16.38 9.29
N VAL A 106 1.53 15.14 9.18
CA VAL A 106 1.99 14.57 7.91
C VAL A 106 0.76 14.15 7.11
N SER A 107 0.73 14.47 5.82
CA SER A 107 -0.35 14.06 4.92
C SER A 107 0.16 13.05 3.91
N LEU A 108 -0.55 11.92 3.77
CA LEU A 108 -0.14 10.80 2.92
C LEU A 108 -1.24 10.41 1.95
N PRO A 109 -0.93 10.17 0.66
CA PRO A 109 -1.87 9.51 -0.23
C PRO A 109 -2.25 8.14 0.32
N VAL A 110 -3.56 7.88 0.41
CA VAL A 110 -4.12 6.62 0.88
C VAL A 110 -5.11 6.05 -0.12
N PHE A 111 -5.11 4.73 -0.23
CA PHE A 111 -6.01 3.96 -1.07
C PHE A 111 -6.63 2.84 -0.25
N ILE A 112 -7.89 2.51 -0.51
CA ILE A 112 -8.48 1.24 -0.08
C ILE A 112 -8.69 0.40 -1.32
N VAL A 113 -8.13 -0.80 -1.33
CA VAL A 113 -8.11 -1.68 -2.50
C VAL A 113 -8.61 -3.06 -2.09
N ASP A 114 -9.58 -3.56 -2.83
CA ASP A 114 -10.00 -4.95 -2.74
C ASP A 114 -9.12 -5.78 -3.68
N ALA A 115 -8.26 -6.63 -3.10
CA ALA A 115 -7.38 -7.53 -3.85
C ALA A 115 -8.07 -8.87 -4.16
N PHE A 116 -7.65 -9.53 -5.24
CA PHE A 116 -8.21 -10.80 -5.73
C PHE A 116 -9.68 -10.72 -6.17
N THR A 117 -10.10 -9.56 -6.68
CA THR A 117 -11.46 -9.36 -7.22
C THR A 117 -11.45 -8.31 -8.33
N GLY A 118 -12.38 -8.41 -9.29
CA GLY A 118 -12.69 -7.32 -10.22
C GLY A 118 -13.87 -6.45 -9.76
N GLN A 119 -14.63 -6.92 -8.78
CA GLN A 119 -15.86 -6.30 -8.27
C GLN A 119 -15.62 -5.62 -6.92
N PRO A 120 -16.30 -4.48 -6.66
CA PRO A 120 -16.22 -3.84 -5.36
C PRO A 120 -16.84 -4.71 -4.27
N PHE A 121 -16.33 -4.59 -3.04
CA PHE A 121 -16.84 -5.25 -1.84
C PHE A 121 -16.67 -6.79 -1.80
N SER A 122 -15.91 -7.33 -2.74
CA SER A 122 -15.42 -8.71 -2.76
C SER A 122 -13.91 -8.74 -2.53
N GLY A 123 -13.29 -9.90 -2.56
CA GLY A 123 -11.84 -10.02 -2.37
C GLY A 123 -11.40 -9.69 -0.94
N ASN A 124 -10.10 -9.37 -0.79
CA ASN A 124 -9.50 -9.03 0.49
C ASN A 124 -9.11 -7.55 0.55
N PRO A 125 -9.75 -6.73 1.39
CA PRO A 125 -9.48 -5.31 1.46
C PRO A 125 -8.15 -5.01 2.15
N ALA A 126 -7.38 -4.09 1.59
CA ALA A 126 -6.20 -3.52 2.24
C ALA A 126 -6.17 -2.01 2.06
N ALA A 127 -5.74 -1.30 3.10
CA ALA A 127 -5.31 0.08 2.99
C ALA A 127 -3.89 0.13 2.43
N VAL A 128 -3.59 1.10 1.57
CA VAL A 128 -2.26 1.33 1.03
C VAL A 128 -1.92 2.80 1.23
N CYS A 129 -0.84 3.08 1.97
CA CYS A 129 -0.33 4.43 2.19
C CYS A 129 1.00 4.59 1.44
N LEU A 130 1.10 5.67 0.67
CA LEU A 130 2.32 6.02 -0.05
C LEU A 130 3.12 7.04 0.77
N VAL A 131 4.36 6.68 1.12
CA VAL A 131 5.22 7.48 1.98
C VAL A 131 6.43 7.96 1.20
N GLU A 132 6.62 9.28 1.17
CA GLU A 132 7.82 9.88 0.59
C GLU A 132 9.05 9.48 1.42
N GLY A 133 10.17 9.12 0.78
CA GLY A 133 11.36 8.61 1.50
C GLY A 133 11.97 9.58 2.53
N ARG A 134 11.58 10.87 2.48
CA ARG A 134 11.96 11.91 3.44
C ARG A 134 11.05 12.01 4.67
N GLN A 135 9.90 11.32 4.66
CA GLN A 135 8.94 11.32 5.77
C GLN A 135 9.31 10.22 6.76
N ASP A 136 9.90 10.60 7.89
CA ASP A 136 10.14 9.69 9.00
C ASP A 136 8.82 9.43 9.72
N ILE A 137 8.05 8.45 9.23
CA ILE A 137 6.86 7.97 9.92
C ILE A 137 7.32 6.91 10.92
N PRO A 138 7.21 7.17 12.24
CA PRO A 138 7.64 6.21 13.23
C PRO A 138 6.69 5.01 13.26
N ASP A 139 7.19 3.85 13.69
CA ASP A 139 6.45 2.60 13.63
C ASP A 139 5.16 2.60 14.45
N HIS A 140 5.13 3.31 15.58
CA HIS A 140 3.90 3.49 16.35
C HIS A 140 2.82 4.24 15.56
N ALA A 141 3.19 5.21 14.72
CA ALA A 141 2.22 5.92 13.88
C ALA A 141 1.70 5.01 12.75
N LYS A 142 2.56 4.21 12.12
CA LYS A 142 2.12 3.19 11.13
C LYS A 142 1.15 2.18 11.76
N GLN A 143 1.45 1.74 12.98
CA GLN A 143 0.58 0.84 13.74
C GLN A 143 -0.75 1.50 14.10
N SER A 144 -0.74 2.77 14.55
CA SER A 144 -1.97 3.53 14.83
C SER A 144 -2.81 3.73 13.58
N MET A 145 -2.20 4.01 12.41
CA MET A 145 -2.92 4.08 11.14
C MET A 145 -3.61 2.75 10.81
N ALA A 146 -2.89 1.63 10.97
CA ALA A 146 -3.47 0.32 10.72
C ALA A 146 -4.64 -0.02 11.66
N ALA A 147 -4.52 0.37 12.93
CA ALA A 147 -5.60 0.26 13.90
C ALA A 147 -6.81 1.14 13.54
N GLU A 148 -6.58 2.37 13.09
CA GLU A 148 -7.63 3.32 12.67
C GLU A 148 -8.39 2.82 11.44
N PHE A 149 -7.70 2.28 10.42
CA PHE A 149 -8.36 1.71 9.25
C PHE A 149 -9.16 0.44 9.60
N ASN A 150 -8.70 -0.32 10.60
CA ASN A 150 -9.33 -1.55 11.06
C ASN A 150 -9.69 -2.53 9.91
N LEU A 151 -8.80 -2.61 8.92
CA LEU A 151 -8.85 -3.61 7.83
C LEU A 151 -7.93 -4.79 8.17
N SER A 152 -7.97 -5.85 7.35
CA SER A 152 -7.07 -7.01 7.50
C SER A 152 -5.62 -6.54 7.62
N GLU A 153 -5.18 -5.71 6.67
CA GLU A 153 -3.83 -5.14 6.64
C GLU A 153 -3.80 -3.73 6.04
N THR A 154 -2.87 -2.93 6.55
CA THR A 154 -2.42 -1.66 5.98
C THR A 154 -1.00 -1.82 5.44
N ALA A 155 -0.84 -1.64 4.14
CA ALA A 155 0.43 -1.62 3.44
C ALA A 155 1.04 -0.21 3.45
N ILE A 156 2.27 -0.09 3.95
CA ILE A 156 3.06 1.14 3.90
C ILE A 156 4.11 0.98 2.82
N VAL A 157 3.96 1.73 1.72
CA VAL A 157 4.88 1.73 0.58
C VAL A 157 5.77 2.96 0.67
N THR A 158 7.07 2.77 0.82
CA THR A 158 8.05 3.86 0.96
C THR A 158 9.03 3.87 -0.19
N LYS A 159 9.33 5.05 -0.74
CA LYS A 159 10.43 5.21 -1.71
C LYS A 159 11.77 4.90 -1.04
N ILE A 160 12.57 4.04 -1.66
CA ILE A 160 13.93 3.73 -1.17
C ILE A 160 14.90 4.85 -1.55
N ARG A 161 14.79 5.35 -2.78
CA ARG A 161 15.64 6.40 -3.33
C ARG A 161 14.84 7.69 -3.41
N LEU A 162 15.40 8.79 -2.89
CA LEU A 162 14.71 10.09 -2.84
C LEU A 162 14.40 10.65 -4.23
N GLN A 163 15.22 10.32 -5.23
CA GLN A 163 15.06 10.75 -6.61
C GLN A 163 13.98 9.96 -7.39
N ASP A 164 13.57 8.79 -6.89
CA ASP A 164 12.58 7.96 -7.58
C ASP A 164 11.17 8.46 -7.27
N GLY A 165 10.31 8.54 -8.29
CA GLY A 165 8.88 8.76 -8.13
C GLY A 165 8.11 7.45 -7.92
N PHE A 166 6.89 7.51 -7.38
CA PHE A 166 6.00 6.33 -7.34
C PHE A 166 5.58 5.88 -8.75
N ASP A 167 5.65 6.78 -9.71
CA ASP A 167 5.37 6.62 -11.13
C ASP A 167 6.59 6.23 -11.97
N THR A 168 7.79 6.18 -11.41
CA THR A 168 9.04 5.93 -12.16
C THR A 168 9.93 4.87 -11.52
N GLY A 169 9.94 4.78 -10.19
CA GLY A 169 10.73 3.79 -9.44
C GLY A 169 10.30 2.36 -9.73
N SER A 170 11.28 1.45 -9.76
CA SER A 170 11.05 0.00 -9.89
C SER A 170 11.28 -0.76 -8.57
N LYS A 171 11.72 -0.06 -7.52
CA LYS A 171 12.03 -0.62 -6.20
C LYS A 171 11.47 0.24 -5.08
N PHE A 172 10.75 -0.38 -4.15
CA PHE A 172 10.15 0.30 -3.00
C PHE A 172 10.33 -0.54 -1.74
N SER A 173 10.33 0.09 -0.57
CA SER A 173 10.15 -0.63 0.68
C SER A 173 8.66 -0.89 0.89
N LEU A 174 8.31 -2.07 1.41
CA LEU A 174 6.94 -2.44 1.74
C LEU A 174 6.89 -3.12 3.10
N ARG A 175 6.04 -2.57 3.97
CA ARG A 175 5.74 -3.09 5.31
C ARG A 175 4.23 -3.25 5.46
N TRP A 176 3.79 -4.20 6.27
CA TRP A 176 2.37 -4.49 6.47
C TRP A 176 2.04 -4.54 7.95
N PHE A 177 0.96 -3.86 8.32
CA PHE A 177 0.49 -3.79 9.68
C PHE A 177 -0.95 -4.28 9.72
N THR A 178 -1.22 -5.26 10.58
CA THR A 178 -2.58 -5.52 11.06
C THR A 178 -2.94 -4.43 12.08
N PRO A 179 -4.19 -4.38 12.57
CA PRO A 179 -4.56 -3.45 13.65
C PRO A 179 -3.71 -3.60 14.92
N THR A 180 -3.09 -4.76 15.14
CA THR A 180 -2.39 -5.08 16.39
C THR A 180 -0.87 -5.19 16.28
N ASN A 181 -0.33 -5.53 15.11
CA ASN A 181 1.11 -5.74 14.94
C ASN A 181 1.57 -5.63 13.47
N GLU A 182 2.87 -5.46 13.27
CA GLU A 182 3.51 -5.68 11.98
C GLU A 182 3.58 -7.17 11.65
N VAL A 183 3.39 -7.53 10.37
CA VAL A 183 3.55 -8.91 9.87
C VAL A 183 4.67 -8.98 8.83
N PRO A 184 5.47 -10.06 8.82
CA PRO A 184 6.66 -10.12 7.97
C PRO A 184 6.35 -10.33 6.48
N LEU A 185 5.13 -10.74 6.13
CA LEU A 185 4.71 -11.04 4.76
C LEU A 185 3.18 -11.03 4.65
N CYS A 186 2.63 -10.27 3.70
CA CYS A 186 1.20 -10.31 3.38
C CYS A 186 0.96 -10.30 1.85
N GLY A 187 0.23 -11.30 1.35
CA GLY A 187 0.00 -11.46 -0.09
C GLY A 187 -0.99 -10.45 -0.68
N HIS A 188 -2.20 -10.36 -0.14
CA HIS A 188 -3.25 -9.51 -0.73
C HIS A 188 -2.91 -8.01 -0.63
N ALA A 189 -2.32 -7.56 0.49
CA ALA A 189 -1.88 -6.19 0.64
C ALA A 189 -0.69 -5.84 -0.29
N THR A 190 0.11 -6.84 -0.68
CA THR A 190 1.13 -6.68 -1.75
C THR A 190 0.47 -6.49 -3.12
N VAL A 191 -0.59 -7.24 -3.44
CA VAL A 191 -1.40 -7.03 -4.66
C VAL A 191 -1.99 -5.62 -4.68
N ALA A 192 -2.56 -5.19 -3.55
CA ALA A 192 -3.10 -3.85 -3.39
C ALA A 192 -2.04 -2.76 -3.63
N ALA A 193 -0.88 -2.88 -2.98
CA ALA A 193 0.24 -1.94 -3.15
C ALA A 193 0.73 -1.86 -4.60
N ALA A 194 0.92 -3.02 -5.24
CA ALA A 194 1.33 -3.08 -6.65
C ALA A 194 0.28 -2.46 -7.58
N ALA A 195 -1.01 -2.71 -7.31
CA ALA A 195 -2.11 -2.14 -8.08
C ALA A 195 -2.13 -0.61 -7.99
N VAL A 196 -1.89 -0.05 -6.80
CA VAL A 196 -1.76 1.41 -6.62
C VAL A 196 -0.59 1.94 -7.45
N LEU A 197 0.59 1.34 -7.37
CA LEU A 197 1.76 1.82 -8.12
C LEU A 197 1.53 1.74 -9.64
N PHE A 198 1.11 0.58 -10.16
CA PHE A 198 0.94 0.39 -11.60
C PHE A 198 -0.21 1.22 -12.17
N PHE A 199 -1.34 1.34 -11.47
CA PHE A 199 -2.59 1.86 -12.06
C PHE A 199 -3.08 3.19 -11.47
N CYS A 200 -2.73 3.52 -10.22
CA CYS A 200 -3.05 4.83 -9.65
C CYS A 200 -1.91 5.82 -9.86
N CYS A 201 -0.66 5.38 -9.71
CA CYS A 201 0.52 6.19 -9.99
C CYS A 201 0.97 6.11 -11.46
N ASN A 202 0.32 5.29 -12.29
CA ASN A 202 0.67 5.07 -13.71
C ASN A 202 2.13 4.65 -13.91
N ASN A 203 2.68 3.86 -12.98
CA ASN A 203 4.07 3.41 -13.07
C ASN A 203 4.26 2.49 -14.31
N PRO A 204 5.17 2.83 -15.25
CA PRO A 204 5.27 2.16 -16.53
C PRO A 204 6.02 0.83 -16.44
N ASN A 205 6.80 0.61 -15.37
CA ASN A 205 7.60 -0.59 -15.20
C ASN A 205 6.75 -1.87 -15.37
N GLU A 206 7.32 -2.91 -15.95
CA GLU A 206 6.64 -4.21 -16.10
C GLU A 206 6.67 -5.02 -14.79
N LYS A 207 7.71 -4.79 -13.99
CA LYS A 207 7.97 -5.44 -12.72
C LYS A 207 8.36 -4.39 -11.67
N ILE A 208 7.83 -4.56 -10.47
CA ILE A 208 8.23 -3.82 -9.28
C ILE A 208 8.81 -4.82 -8.27
N GLU A 209 9.85 -4.41 -7.57
CA GLU A 209 10.43 -5.17 -6.46
C GLU A 209 10.18 -4.44 -5.14
N PHE A 210 9.68 -5.17 -4.15
CA PHE A 210 9.50 -4.69 -2.80
C PHE A 210 10.58 -5.23 -1.88
N GLU A 211 11.28 -4.35 -1.15
CA GLU A 211 12.15 -4.71 -0.03
C GLU A 211 11.30 -4.84 1.24
N THR A 212 11.29 -6.04 1.82
CA THR A 212 10.40 -6.42 2.92
C THR A 212 11.18 -7.17 4.00
N MET A 213 10.58 -7.37 5.18
CA MET A 213 11.19 -8.17 6.25
C MET A 213 11.49 -9.62 5.81
N SER A 214 10.74 -10.15 4.85
CA SER A 214 10.93 -11.49 4.30
C SER A 214 11.84 -11.53 3.07
N GLY A 215 12.58 -10.45 2.79
CA GLY A 215 13.41 -10.30 1.61
C GLY A 215 12.69 -9.63 0.44
N ILE A 216 13.23 -9.79 -0.76
CA ILE A 216 12.72 -9.13 -1.97
C ILE A 216 11.50 -9.87 -2.54
N LEU A 217 10.40 -9.15 -2.73
CA LEU A 217 9.20 -9.66 -3.40
C LEU A 217 9.02 -8.99 -4.76
N GLY A 218 9.07 -9.80 -5.83
CA GLY A 218 8.80 -9.34 -7.18
C GLY A 218 7.31 -9.43 -7.52
N VAL A 219 6.76 -8.35 -8.05
CA VAL A 219 5.40 -8.30 -8.61
C VAL A 219 5.43 -7.82 -10.05
N ARG A 220 4.56 -8.35 -10.90
CA ARG A 220 4.41 -7.93 -12.29
C ARG A 220 2.95 -7.70 -12.64
N LYS A 221 2.70 -6.80 -13.57
CA LYS A 221 1.36 -6.63 -14.18
C LYS A 221 1.20 -7.59 -15.36
N GLN A 222 0.03 -8.21 -15.48
CA GLN A 222 -0.36 -9.00 -16.64
C GLN A 222 -1.78 -8.62 -17.03
N GLY A 223 -1.91 -7.69 -17.98
CA GLY A 223 -3.18 -7.01 -18.24
C GLY A 223 -3.64 -6.25 -17.00
N ARG A 224 -4.83 -6.59 -16.46
CA ARG A 224 -5.36 -6.04 -15.20
C ARG A 224 -4.98 -6.85 -13.96
N MET A 225 -4.33 -7.99 -14.10
CA MET A 225 -3.92 -8.82 -12.97
C MET A 225 -2.56 -8.36 -12.43
N ILE A 226 -2.42 -8.44 -11.11
CA ILE A 226 -1.12 -8.42 -10.45
C ILE A 226 -0.70 -9.86 -10.17
N VAL A 227 0.52 -10.22 -10.57
CA VAL A 227 1.08 -11.55 -10.34
C VAL A 227 2.29 -11.46 -9.43
N MET A 228 2.24 -12.22 -8.35
CA MET A 228 3.30 -12.37 -7.36
C MET A 228 3.98 -13.73 -7.53
N ASP A 229 5.29 -13.78 -7.24
CA ASP A 229 6.06 -15.02 -7.32
C ASP A 229 6.39 -15.55 -5.92
N PHE A 230 5.78 -16.67 -5.51
CA PHE A 230 5.97 -17.29 -4.19
C PHE A 230 6.71 -18.64 -4.25
N PRO A 231 7.35 -19.06 -3.16
CA PRO A 231 7.77 -20.46 -3.01
C PRO A 231 6.55 -21.37 -2.99
N SER A 232 6.70 -22.57 -3.55
CA SER A 232 5.73 -23.65 -3.51
C SER A 232 6.08 -24.61 -2.37
N TYR A 233 5.12 -24.88 -1.49
CA TYR A 233 5.30 -25.75 -0.33
C TYR A 233 4.42 -26.98 -0.46
N LYS A 234 5.01 -28.10 -0.89
CA LYS A 234 4.29 -29.38 -0.90
C LYS A 234 3.93 -29.77 0.53
N PRO A 235 2.63 -29.94 0.87
CA PRO A 235 2.26 -30.40 2.20
C PRO A 235 2.59 -31.88 2.38
N MET A 236 2.80 -32.29 3.62
CA MET A 236 3.07 -33.67 4.01
C MET A 236 1.88 -34.29 4.75
N GLN A 237 1.80 -35.61 4.75
CA GLN A 237 0.84 -36.33 5.56
C GLN A 237 1.11 -36.11 7.05
N LEU A 238 0.05 -36.00 7.85
CA LEU A 238 0.19 -35.82 9.29
C LEU A 238 0.76 -37.11 9.93
N ASP A 239 1.69 -36.95 10.85
CA ASP A 239 2.13 -38.04 11.72
C ASP A 239 1.05 -38.39 12.78
N ALA A 240 1.28 -39.44 13.58
CA ALA A 240 0.30 -39.90 14.57
C ALA A 240 -0.03 -38.84 15.64
N LYS A 241 0.96 -38.04 16.06
CA LYS A 241 0.76 -36.99 17.07
C LYS A 241 -0.02 -35.82 16.44
N GLN A 242 0.41 -35.38 15.27
CA GLN A 242 -0.25 -34.31 14.52
C GLN A 242 -1.71 -34.68 14.20
N LYS A 243 -2.00 -35.95 13.85
CA LYS A 243 -3.38 -36.42 13.65
C LYS A 243 -4.22 -36.30 14.90
N LYS A 244 -3.68 -36.71 16.05
CA LYS A 244 -4.36 -36.58 17.35
C LYS A 244 -4.66 -35.12 17.68
N ASP A 245 -3.69 -34.22 17.45
CA ASP A 245 -3.83 -32.80 17.72
C ASP A 245 -4.77 -32.09 16.72
N ALA A 246 -4.83 -32.55 15.47
CA ALA A 246 -5.73 -32.01 14.44
C ALA A 246 -7.17 -32.51 14.57
N GLN A 247 -7.41 -33.66 15.22
CA GLN A 247 -8.73 -34.28 15.28
C GLN A 247 -9.82 -33.37 15.88
N PRO A 248 -9.60 -32.64 17.00
CA PRO A 248 -10.60 -31.71 17.53
C PRO A 248 -10.94 -30.59 16.55
N LEU A 249 -9.95 -30.05 15.84
CA LEU A 249 -10.14 -29.02 14.82
C LEU A 249 -10.95 -29.54 13.64
N ILE A 250 -10.57 -30.70 13.10
CA ILE A 250 -11.28 -31.32 11.97
C ILE A 250 -12.74 -31.59 12.34
N LYS A 251 -12.99 -32.17 13.53
CA LYS A 251 -14.35 -32.41 14.01
C LYS A 251 -15.13 -31.11 14.23
N GLY A 252 -14.48 -30.07 14.76
CA GLY A 252 -15.09 -28.75 14.95
C GLY A 252 -15.48 -28.06 13.63
N ILE A 253 -14.76 -28.33 12.54
CA ILE A 253 -15.00 -27.76 11.21
C ILE A 253 -16.04 -28.58 10.44
N LEU A 254 -15.86 -29.91 10.40
CA LEU A 254 -16.62 -30.81 9.53
C LEU A 254 -17.88 -31.37 10.20
N LYS A 255 -18.00 -31.27 11.53
CA LYS A 255 -19.06 -31.89 12.34
C LYS A 255 -19.14 -33.39 12.06
N ASP A 256 -20.15 -33.82 11.28
CA ASP A 256 -20.40 -35.22 10.94
C ASP A 256 -19.74 -35.65 9.61
N LEU A 257 -19.22 -34.69 8.83
CA LEU A 257 -18.48 -35.00 7.61
C LEU A 257 -17.08 -35.53 7.95
N LEU A 258 -16.59 -36.43 7.10
CA LEU A 258 -15.22 -36.92 7.17
C LEU A 258 -14.35 -36.24 6.11
N PRO A 259 -13.07 -35.93 6.42
CA PRO A 259 -12.15 -35.44 5.42
C PRO A 259 -11.75 -36.57 4.49
N ALA A 260 -11.66 -36.27 3.21
CA ALA A 260 -11.16 -37.19 2.19
C ALA A 260 -9.62 -37.28 2.20
N ASP A 261 -8.95 -36.25 2.70
CA ASP A 261 -7.50 -36.21 2.92
C ASP A 261 -7.18 -35.12 3.95
N THR A 262 -6.05 -35.26 4.63
CA THR A 262 -5.52 -34.24 5.54
C THR A 262 -4.02 -34.12 5.34
N ALA A 263 -3.52 -32.90 5.28
CA ALA A 263 -2.10 -32.65 5.11
C ALA A 263 -1.64 -31.46 5.95
N TYR A 264 -0.34 -31.32 6.16
CA TYR A 264 0.25 -30.26 6.97
C TYR A 264 1.48 -29.69 6.28
N CYS A 265 1.67 -28.37 6.37
CA CYS A 265 2.91 -27.72 5.95
C CYS A 265 3.65 -27.19 7.19
N PRO A 266 4.80 -27.76 7.58
CA PRO A 266 5.54 -27.31 8.77
C PRO A 266 6.16 -25.92 8.60
N VAL A 267 6.51 -25.53 7.36
CA VAL A 267 7.10 -24.22 7.06
C VAL A 267 6.13 -23.09 7.37
N THR A 268 4.88 -23.20 6.91
CA THR A 268 3.84 -22.19 7.14
C THR A 268 2.94 -22.52 8.32
N LYS A 269 3.13 -23.68 8.96
CA LYS A 269 2.29 -24.24 10.03
C LYS A 269 0.79 -24.30 9.69
N LYS A 270 0.44 -24.65 8.45
CA LYS A 270 -0.97 -24.70 8.00
C LYS A 270 -1.46 -26.14 7.89
N LEU A 271 -2.61 -26.41 8.50
CA LEU A 271 -3.37 -27.66 8.32
C LEU A 271 -4.22 -27.53 7.05
N LEU A 272 -4.22 -28.56 6.21
CA LEU A 272 -5.09 -28.70 5.05
C LEU A 272 -6.07 -29.83 5.32
N VAL A 273 -7.36 -29.53 5.16
CA VAL A 273 -8.48 -30.46 5.29
C VAL A 273 -9.21 -30.50 3.95
N ARG A 274 -9.10 -31.61 3.23
CA ARG A 274 -9.73 -31.78 1.91
C ARG A 274 -11.07 -32.50 2.08
N LEU A 275 -12.15 -31.90 1.58
CA LEU A 275 -13.46 -32.52 1.49
C LEU A 275 -13.50 -33.57 0.36
N GLU A 276 -14.50 -34.43 0.40
CA GLU A 276 -14.75 -35.43 -0.64
C GLU A 276 -15.13 -34.79 -1.99
N ASP A 277 -14.86 -35.49 -3.09
CA ASP A 277 -15.13 -34.98 -4.45
C ASP A 277 -16.63 -34.79 -4.74
N PHE A 278 -17.52 -35.42 -3.97
CA PHE A 278 -18.96 -35.20 -4.06
C PHE A 278 -19.42 -33.92 -3.34
N CYS A 279 -18.58 -33.33 -2.49
CA CYS A 279 -18.92 -32.07 -1.82
C CYS A 279 -18.93 -30.93 -2.83
N SER A 280 -19.96 -30.09 -2.77
CA SER A 280 -20.08 -28.93 -3.66
C SER A 280 -19.43 -27.67 -3.07
N ARG A 281 -19.29 -26.64 -3.91
CA ARG A 281 -18.96 -25.27 -3.46
C ARG A 281 -19.92 -24.80 -2.36
N THR A 282 -21.22 -25.00 -2.55
CA THR A 282 -22.25 -24.61 -1.59
C THR A 282 -22.06 -25.30 -0.24
N MET A 283 -21.75 -26.61 -0.23
CA MET A 283 -21.46 -27.32 1.03
C MET A 283 -20.24 -26.73 1.76
N LEU A 284 -19.20 -26.29 1.03
CA LEU A 284 -18.04 -25.62 1.63
C LEU A 284 -18.42 -24.25 2.23
N GLU A 285 -19.23 -23.47 1.52
CA GLU A 285 -19.72 -22.16 1.96
C GLU A 285 -20.62 -22.27 3.20
N GLU A 286 -21.45 -23.30 3.27
CA GLU A 286 -22.40 -23.57 4.38
C GLU A 286 -21.73 -24.16 5.63
N LEU A 287 -20.44 -24.50 5.59
CA LEU A 287 -19.73 -24.94 6.81
C LEU A 287 -19.77 -23.83 7.88
N GLU A 288 -20.42 -24.13 9.00
CA GLU A 288 -20.50 -23.23 10.16
C GLU A 288 -19.22 -23.32 11.01
N VAL A 289 -18.17 -22.67 10.55
CA VAL A 289 -16.89 -22.61 11.26
C VAL A 289 -16.80 -21.33 12.09
N SER A 290 -16.50 -21.46 13.38
CA SER A 290 -16.26 -20.33 14.28
C SER A 290 -14.79 -20.29 14.66
N GLY A 291 -14.08 -19.23 14.27
CA GLY A 291 -12.67 -19.02 14.63
C GLY A 291 -12.42 -19.02 16.15
N GLU A 292 -13.37 -18.48 16.93
CA GLU A 292 -13.33 -18.52 18.40
C GLU A 292 -13.37 -19.95 18.94
N LYS A 293 -14.28 -20.78 18.41
CA LYS A 293 -14.33 -22.20 18.78
C LYS A 293 -13.04 -22.93 18.40
N LEU A 294 -12.43 -22.60 17.26
CA LEU A 294 -11.14 -23.19 16.87
C LEU A 294 -10.02 -22.85 17.85
N MET A 295 -9.99 -21.63 18.41
CA MET A 295 -9.02 -21.25 19.45
C MET A 295 -9.22 -22.02 20.75
N ASN A 296 -10.45 -22.41 21.09
CA ASN A 296 -10.72 -23.27 22.24
C ASN A 296 -10.33 -24.74 22.01
N LEU A 297 -10.26 -25.18 20.76
CA LEU A 297 -9.92 -26.55 20.38
C LEU A 297 -8.42 -26.79 20.24
N HIS A 298 -7.63 -25.73 20.04
CA HIS A 298 -6.19 -25.82 19.87
C HIS A 298 -5.52 -24.47 20.18
N ASP A 299 -4.36 -24.47 20.82
CA ASP A 299 -3.66 -23.27 21.32
C ASP A 299 -2.88 -22.47 20.25
N GLY A 300 -2.82 -23.01 19.03
CA GLY A 300 -2.13 -22.41 17.90
C GLY A 300 -0.60 -22.61 17.90
N SER A 301 -0.07 -23.50 18.75
CA SER A 301 1.36 -23.82 18.81
C SER A 301 1.84 -24.57 17.56
N LEU A 302 1.08 -25.59 17.15
CA LEU A 302 1.34 -26.45 15.99
C LEU A 302 0.73 -25.93 14.68
N PHE A 303 -0.55 -25.54 14.72
CA PHE A 303 -1.29 -25.02 13.57
C PHE A 303 -1.52 -23.51 13.71
N LYS A 304 -1.05 -22.73 12.74
CA LYS A 304 -1.26 -21.28 12.64
C LYS A 304 -2.38 -20.91 11.66
N GLY A 305 -2.96 -21.90 10.98
CA GLY A 305 -4.15 -21.72 10.16
C GLY A 305 -4.66 -23.04 9.61
N VAL A 306 -5.94 -23.07 9.25
CA VAL A 306 -6.62 -24.23 8.68
C VAL A 306 -7.20 -23.86 7.32
N ILE A 307 -6.78 -24.59 6.30
CA ILE A 307 -7.31 -24.55 4.95
C ILE A 307 -8.36 -25.66 4.84
N VAL A 308 -9.58 -25.32 4.44
CA VAL A 308 -10.60 -26.30 4.04
C VAL A 308 -10.78 -26.18 2.55
N THR A 309 -10.68 -27.28 1.81
CA THR A 309 -10.69 -27.22 0.34
C THR A 309 -11.49 -28.36 -0.27
N VAL A 310 -12.11 -28.09 -1.40
CA VAL A 310 -12.87 -29.07 -2.18
C VAL A 310 -12.54 -28.92 -3.65
N LYS A 311 -12.64 -30.02 -4.38
CA LYS A 311 -12.37 -30.05 -5.81
C LYS A 311 -13.40 -29.20 -6.53
N GLY A 312 -12.95 -28.47 -7.54
CA GLY A 312 -13.82 -27.78 -8.46
C GLY A 312 -14.43 -28.73 -9.49
N GLY A 313 -15.18 -28.19 -10.44
CA GLY A 313 -15.86 -28.98 -11.45
C GLY A 313 -15.94 -28.26 -12.80
N SER A 314 -16.76 -28.79 -13.70
CA SER A 314 -17.01 -28.23 -15.04
C SER A 314 -17.59 -26.80 -15.01
N GLU A 315 -17.92 -26.22 -16.17
CA GLU A 315 -18.44 -24.84 -16.32
C GLU A 315 -19.59 -24.47 -15.35
N ALA A 316 -20.41 -25.44 -14.92
CA ALA A 316 -21.46 -25.23 -13.92
C ALA A 316 -20.93 -24.76 -12.54
N SER A 317 -19.64 -24.96 -12.27
CA SER A 317 -18.93 -24.48 -11.07
C SER A 317 -18.29 -23.10 -11.27
N GLY A 318 -18.50 -22.45 -12.41
CA GLY A 318 -17.78 -21.23 -12.79
C GLY A 318 -16.38 -21.46 -13.37
N GLY A 319 -16.03 -22.72 -13.69
CA GLY A 319 -14.75 -23.08 -14.31
C GLY A 319 -13.54 -23.07 -13.36
N TYR A 320 -13.76 -23.09 -12.05
CA TYR A 320 -12.67 -23.22 -11.06
C TYR A 320 -12.22 -24.66 -10.91
N ASP A 321 -10.91 -24.85 -10.75
CA ASP A 321 -10.26 -26.13 -10.49
C ASP A 321 -10.43 -26.61 -9.05
N PHE A 322 -10.51 -25.68 -8.11
CA PHE A 322 -10.79 -25.96 -6.70
C PHE A 322 -11.31 -24.74 -5.95
N PHE A 323 -11.96 -25.02 -4.83
CA PHE A 323 -12.46 -24.02 -3.90
C PHE A 323 -11.76 -24.16 -2.55
N SER A 324 -11.67 -23.06 -1.79
CA SER A 324 -11.09 -23.10 -0.46
C SER A 324 -11.75 -22.12 0.51
N ARG A 325 -11.58 -22.35 1.80
CA ARG A 325 -11.77 -21.38 2.89
C ARG A 325 -10.54 -21.42 3.78
N TYR A 326 -10.24 -20.31 4.45
CA TYR A 326 -9.05 -20.22 5.29
C TYR A 326 -9.34 -19.54 6.62
N PHE A 327 -9.04 -20.25 7.71
CA PHE A 327 -9.24 -19.80 9.08
C PHE A 327 -7.89 -19.64 9.76
N ALA A 328 -7.61 -18.48 10.35
CA ALA A 328 -6.34 -18.20 11.02
C ALA A 328 -6.53 -17.44 12.33
N PRO A 329 -7.42 -17.90 13.24
CA PRO A 329 -7.81 -17.12 14.42
C PRO A 329 -6.63 -16.86 15.35
N TRP A 330 -5.62 -17.75 15.39
CA TRP A 330 -4.39 -17.57 16.15
C TRP A 330 -3.46 -16.46 15.62
N ASN A 331 -3.80 -15.85 14.48
CA ASN A 331 -3.14 -14.67 13.94
C ASN A 331 -4.07 -13.43 13.99
N GLY A 332 -5.14 -13.48 14.79
CA GLY A 332 -6.10 -12.38 14.93
C GLY A 332 -7.17 -12.29 13.84
N ILE A 333 -7.16 -13.21 12.86
CA ILE A 333 -8.11 -13.20 11.73
C ILE A 333 -8.97 -14.46 11.79
N LEU A 334 -10.24 -14.33 12.20
CA LEU A 334 -11.13 -15.48 12.39
C LEU A 334 -11.31 -16.29 11.09
N GLU A 335 -11.62 -15.61 10.00
CA GLU A 335 -11.64 -16.14 8.63
C GLU A 335 -11.07 -15.07 7.70
N ASP A 336 -10.05 -15.42 6.92
CA ASP A 336 -9.40 -14.50 5.99
C ASP A 336 -10.16 -14.48 4.65
N PRO A 337 -10.51 -13.30 4.09
CA PRO A 337 -11.29 -13.24 2.87
C PRO A 337 -10.65 -13.95 1.67
N VAL A 338 -9.36 -13.67 1.41
CA VAL A 338 -8.59 -14.30 0.33
C VAL A 338 -7.11 -14.39 0.70
N THR A 339 -6.57 -15.62 0.71
CA THR A 339 -5.26 -15.92 1.31
C THR A 339 -4.26 -16.41 0.27
N GLY A 340 -3.47 -15.52 -0.32
CA GLY A 340 -2.41 -15.90 -1.26
C GLY A 340 -1.40 -16.90 -0.67
N SER A 341 -1.04 -16.74 0.61
CA SER A 341 -0.08 -17.65 1.26
C SER A 341 -0.63 -19.06 1.52
N ALA A 342 -1.94 -19.29 1.48
CA ALA A 342 -2.52 -20.64 1.51
C ALA A 342 -2.33 -21.36 0.16
N HIS A 343 -2.28 -20.58 -0.92
CA HIS A 343 -2.14 -21.09 -2.28
C HIS A 343 -0.73 -21.54 -2.64
N THR A 344 0.27 -21.21 -1.82
CA THR A 344 1.60 -21.85 -1.87
C THR A 344 1.56 -23.34 -1.53
N ILE A 345 0.52 -23.79 -0.83
CA ILE A 345 0.27 -25.18 -0.45
C ILE A 345 -0.79 -25.80 -1.35
N LEU A 346 -1.88 -25.07 -1.61
CA LEU A 346 -2.98 -25.57 -2.44
C LEU A 346 -2.54 -25.82 -3.89
N ALA A 347 -1.67 -24.98 -4.47
CA ALA A 347 -1.22 -25.17 -5.84
C ALA A 347 -0.48 -26.51 -6.05
N PRO A 348 0.59 -26.86 -5.30
CA PRO A 348 1.23 -28.17 -5.47
C PRO A 348 0.30 -29.33 -5.08
N TYR A 349 -0.54 -29.15 -4.05
CA TYR A 349 -1.50 -30.18 -3.63
C TYR A 349 -2.51 -30.51 -4.74
N TRP A 350 -3.22 -29.50 -5.26
CA TRP A 350 -4.23 -29.69 -6.30
C TRP A 350 -3.62 -30.03 -7.65
N SER A 351 -2.42 -29.54 -7.98
CA SER A 351 -1.69 -30.01 -9.16
C SER A 351 -1.53 -31.53 -9.14
N GLU A 352 -1.16 -32.12 -8.00
CA GLU A 352 -1.04 -33.58 -7.86
C GLU A 352 -2.40 -34.28 -8.02
N LYS A 353 -3.44 -33.79 -7.33
CA LYS A 353 -4.80 -34.37 -7.41
C LYS A 353 -5.45 -34.22 -8.79
N LEU A 354 -5.06 -33.20 -9.56
CA LEU A 354 -5.54 -32.89 -10.90
C LEU A 354 -4.56 -33.38 -12.00
N LYS A 355 -3.88 -34.50 -11.75
CA LYS A 355 -3.03 -35.20 -12.74
C LYS A 355 -1.92 -34.33 -13.34
N GLY A 356 -1.29 -33.50 -12.52
CA GLY A 356 -0.14 -32.67 -12.90
C GLY A 356 -0.49 -31.31 -13.51
N LYS A 357 -1.75 -30.85 -13.43
CA LYS A 357 -2.17 -29.55 -13.97
C LYS A 357 -1.37 -28.39 -13.33
N GLN A 358 -0.65 -27.62 -14.15
CA GLN A 358 0.24 -26.55 -13.69
C GLN A 358 -0.43 -25.17 -13.62
N VAL A 359 -1.40 -24.91 -14.49
CA VAL A 359 -2.17 -23.66 -14.52
C VAL A 359 -3.55 -23.95 -13.97
N MET A 360 -3.93 -23.30 -12.88
CA MET A 360 -5.20 -23.56 -12.20
C MET A 360 -5.92 -22.27 -11.86
N HIS A 361 -7.25 -22.31 -11.87
CA HIS A 361 -8.10 -21.22 -11.39
C HIS A 361 -8.75 -21.63 -10.08
N ALA A 362 -8.59 -20.85 -9.02
CA ALA A 362 -9.10 -21.14 -7.70
C ALA A 362 -10.02 -20.03 -7.21
N HIS A 363 -10.98 -20.39 -6.35
CA HIS A 363 -11.82 -19.42 -5.67
C HIS A 363 -11.81 -19.66 -4.16
N GLN A 364 -11.61 -18.61 -3.37
CA GLN A 364 -11.72 -18.67 -1.91
C GLN A 364 -13.13 -18.24 -1.48
N CYS A 365 -13.92 -19.20 -1.01
CA CYS A 365 -15.32 -19.12 -0.63
C CYS A 365 -15.54 -18.51 0.76
N SER A 366 -14.83 -17.43 1.09
CA SER A 366 -15.20 -16.62 2.26
C SER A 366 -16.49 -15.84 1.97
N LYS A 367 -17.06 -15.15 2.98
CA LYS A 367 -18.23 -14.27 2.77
C LYS A 367 -18.02 -13.21 1.68
N ARG A 368 -16.79 -12.78 1.43
CA ARG A 368 -16.46 -11.78 0.39
C ARG A 368 -16.14 -12.43 -0.96
N GLY A 369 -15.64 -13.67 -0.95
CA GLY A 369 -15.20 -14.37 -2.16
C GLY A 369 -13.92 -13.79 -2.77
N GLY A 370 -13.19 -14.57 -3.57
CA GLY A 370 -12.13 -14.01 -4.41
C GLY A 370 -11.42 -15.02 -5.27
N ASP A 371 -10.90 -14.54 -6.40
CA ASP A 371 -10.39 -15.36 -7.50
C ASP A 371 -8.86 -15.31 -7.55
N LEU A 372 -8.24 -16.48 -7.70
CA LEU A 372 -6.79 -16.61 -7.83
C LEU A 372 -6.43 -17.41 -9.08
N ASN A 373 -5.54 -16.84 -9.88
CA ASN A 373 -4.93 -17.49 -11.03
C ASN A 373 -3.56 -18.04 -10.63
N LEU A 374 -3.37 -19.34 -10.72
CA LEU A 374 -2.18 -20.02 -10.21
C LEU A 374 -1.40 -20.61 -11.38
N LYS A 375 -0.08 -20.42 -11.35
CA LYS A 375 0.84 -21.15 -12.25
C LYS A 375 1.98 -21.74 -11.45
N LEU A 376 1.92 -23.05 -11.25
CA LEU A 376 2.99 -23.82 -10.62
C LEU A 376 4.16 -23.97 -11.60
N ARG A 377 5.38 -23.72 -11.10
CA ARG A 377 6.64 -23.74 -11.85
C ARG A 377 7.71 -24.44 -11.00
N GLY A 378 7.56 -25.75 -10.82
CA GLY A 378 8.46 -26.53 -9.97
C GLY A 378 8.34 -26.12 -8.49
N SER A 379 9.42 -25.58 -7.92
CA SER A 379 9.46 -25.11 -6.52
C SER A 379 8.88 -23.71 -6.31
N ARG A 380 8.33 -23.08 -7.35
CA ARG A 380 7.73 -21.73 -7.32
C ARG A 380 6.27 -21.80 -7.76
N VAL A 381 5.45 -20.87 -7.30
CA VAL A 381 4.09 -20.66 -7.78
C VAL A 381 3.87 -19.17 -8.04
N ASP A 382 3.43 -18.85 -9.24
CA ASP A 382 2.87 -17.54 -9.53
C ASP A 382 1.43 -17.49 -9.03
N ILE A 383 1.10 -16.47 -8.25
CA ILE A 383 -0.24 -16.22 -7.73
C ILE A 383 -0.70 -14.87 -8.27
N GLY A 384 -1.68 -14.91 -9.17
CA GLY A 384 -2.27 -13.77 -9.83
C GLY A 384 -3.67 -13.46 -9.33
N GLY A 385 -4.01 -12.18 -9.27
CA GLY A 385 -5.35 -11.71 -8.92
C GLY A 385 -5.68 -10.38 -9.58
N ASN A 386 -6.96 -10.16 -9.86
CA ASN A 386 -7.47 -8.83 -10.17
C ASN A 386 -7.55 -7.98 -8.90
N PHE A 387 -7.84 -6.69 -9.06
CA PHE A 387 -8.08 -5.77 -7.96
C PHE A 387 -9.18 -4.77 -8.32
N HIS A 388 -9.77 -4.16 -7.28
CA HIS A 388 -10.70 -3.04 -7.41
C HIS A 388 -10.29 -1.92 -6.44
N ILE A 389 -10.17 -0.68 -6.93
CA ILE A 389 -9.88 0.48 -6.08
C ILE A 389 -11.19 1.02 -5.52
N ILE A 390 -11.35 1.02 -4.20
CA ILE A 390 -12.57 1.47 -3.50
C ILE A 390 -12.46 2.95 -3.10
N VAL A 391 -11.34 3.33 -2.51
CA VAL A 391 -11.10 4.71 -2.03
C VAL A 391 -9.77 5.21 -2.57
N LYS A 392 -9.75 6.50 -2.94
CA LYS A 392 -8.54 7.30 -3.12
C LYS A 392 -8.68 8.54 -2.27
N GLY A 393 -7.67 8.88 -1.46
CA GLY A 393 -7.75 10.02 -0.56
C GLY A 393 -6.42 10.40 0.03
N VAL A 394 -6.48 11.17 1.11
CA VAL A 394 -5.33 11.61 1.90
C VAL A 394 -5.64 11.33 3.38
N ILE A 395 -4.71 10.72 4.09
CA ILE A 395 -4.75 10.61 5.55
C ILE A 395 -3.85 11.68 6.17
N HIS A 396 -4.33 12.32 7.23
CA HIS A 396 -3.61 13.32 8.00
C HIS A 396 -3.26 12.72 9.37
N ILE A 397 -1.97 12.69 9.71
CA ILE A 397 -1.44 12.08 10.94
C ILE A 397 -0.63 13.07 11.78
#